data_AF-A0A857J459-F1
#
_entry.id   AF-A0A857J459-F1
#
_cell.length_a   1.000
_cell.length_b   1.000
_cell.length_c   1.000
_cell.angle_alpha   90.00
_cell.angle_beta   90.00
_cell.angle_gamma   90.00
#
_symmetry.space_group_name_H-M   'P 1'
#
loop_
_entity.id
_entity.type
_entity.pdbx_description
1 polymer ?
#
loop_
_entity_poly.entity_id
_entity_poly.type
_entity_poly.pdbx_seq_one_letter_code
_entity_poly.pdbx_strand_id
1 'polypeptide(L)'
;MQKLKTRSGRTIVLPTDEEDRQINAGIAADPDTEELGEDFFKRARPAREVLPAAVFEQLVALKRPRGRPVGSVSPNTKKLVSIRLDPEVIAAARASGEGWQTRVNEILRREFLKA
;
A
#
# COMPACT_ATOMS: atom_id res chain seq x y z
N MET A 1 22.45 -11.45 -8.27
CA MET A 1 21.09 -10.90 -8.50
C MET A 1 19.95 -11.86 -8.18
N GLN A 2 19.04 -11.51 -7.26
CA GLN A 2 17.79 -12.24 -6.97
C GLN A 2 16.58 -11.53 -7.59
N LYS A 3 15.61 -12.26 -8.17
CA LYS A 3 14.39 -11.66 -8.76
C LYS A 3 13.22 -11.74 -7.77
N LEU A 4 12.63 -10.59 -7.45
CA LEU A 4 11.41 -10.48 -6.65
C LEU A 4 10.25 -10.01 -7.52
N LYS A 5 9.14 -10.76 -7.53
CA LYS A 5 7.90 -10.35 -8.19
C LYS A 5 6.99 -9.64 -7.19
N THR A 6 6.67 -8.37 -7.43
CA THR A 6 5.71 -7.63 -6.60
C THR A 6 4.29 -8.11 -6.86
N ARG A 7 3.37 -7.85 -5.91
CA ARG A 7 1.93 -8.10 -6.09
C ARG A 7 1.31 -7.34 -7.27
N SER A 8 1.92 -6.23 -7.69
CA SER A 8 1.54 -5.47 -8.89
C SER A 8 2.14 -6.02 -10.19
N GLY A 9 2.83 -7.17 -10.15
CA GLY A 9 3.41 -7.84 -11.31
C GLY A 9 4.77 -7.30 -11.76
N ARG A 10 5.33 -6.30 -11.06
CA ARG A 10 6.64 -5.74 -11.37
C ARG A 10 7.73 -6.71 -10.93
N THR A 11 8.70 -6.97 -11.80
CA THR A 11 9.90 -7.74 -11.45
C THR A 11 10.99 -6.78 -11.00
N ILE A 12 11.45 -6.95 -9.77
CA ILE A 12 12.56 -6.19 -9.18
C ILE A 12 13.76 -7.12 -9.13
N VAL A 13 14.92 -6.64 -9.58
CA VAL A 13 16.19 -7.33 -9.43
C VAL A 13 16.89 -6.75 -8.20
N LEU A 14 17.04 -7.58 -7.17
CA LEU A 14 17.73 -7.23 -5.94
C LEU A 14 19.20 -7.67 -6.03
N PRO A 15 20.15 -6.85 -5.57
CA PRO A 15 21.51 -7.30 -5.33
C PRO A 15 21.53 -8.48 -4.36
N THR A 16 22.55 -9.32 -4.50
CA THR A 16 22.95 -10.33 -3.51
C THR A 16 23.87 -9.71 -2.47
N ASP A 17 24.04 -10.35 -1.31
CA ASP A 17 24.94 -9.87 -0.25
C ASP A 17 26.36 -9.61 -0.75
N GLU A 18 26.86 -10.42 -1.70
CA GLU A 18 28.16 -10.20 -2.33
C GLU A 18 28.18 -8.94 -3.21
N GLU A 19 27.15 -8.76 -4.03
CA GLU A 19 27.02 -7.57 -4.87
C GLU A 19 26.83 -6.31 -3.99
N ASP A 20 26.07 -6.39 -2.89
CA ASP A 20 25.92 -5.30 -1.93
C ASP A 20 27.26 -4.93 -1.28
N ARG A 21 28.08 -5.91 -0.92
CA ARG A 21 29.44 -5.65 -0.41
C ARG A 21 30.30 -4.94 -1.46
N GLN A 22 30.23 -5.35 -2.72
CA GLN A 22 30.97 -4.71 -3.81
C GLN A 22 30.48 -3.28 -4.08
N ILE A 23 29.16 -3.05 -4.05
CA ILE A 23 28.55 -1.72 -4.17
C ILE A 23 29.05 -0.81 -3.04
N ASN A 24 28.98 -1.28 -1.80
CA ASN A 24 29.44 -0.51 -0.63
C ASN A 24 30.95 -0.21 -0.68
N ALA A 25 31.77 -1.17 -1.14
CA ALA A 25 33.20 -0.94 -1.33
C ALA A 25 33.48 0.12 -2.41
N GLY A 26 32.70 0.13 -3.49
CA GLY A 26 32.78 1.16 -4.52
C GLY A 26 32.40 2.55 -4.01
N ILE A 27 31.30 2.65 -3.26
CA ILE A 27 30.85 3.88 -2.59
C ILE A 27 31.96 4.43 -1.67
N ALA A 28 32.58 3.57 -0.86
CA ALA A 28 33.65 3.97 0.07
C ALA A 28 34.96 4.38 -0.63
N ALA A 29 35.21 3.89 -1.84
CA ALA A 29 36.41 4.21 -2.62
C ALA A 29 36.27 5.50 -3.43
N ASP A 30 35.05 6.02 -3.60
CA ASP A 30 34.77 7.24 -4.35
C ASP A 30 34.93 8.49 -3.45
N PRO A 31 35.92 9.36 -3.71
CA PRO A 31 36.16 10.55 -2.89
C PRO A 31 35.07 11.62 -3.02
N ASP A 32 34.24 11.58 -4.08
CA ASP A 32 33.14 12.52 -4.30
C ASP A 32 31.83 12.04 -3.64
N THR A 33 31.82 10.84 -3.07
CA THR A 33 30.65 10.32 -2.34
C THR A 33 30.53 10.99 -0.98
N GLU A 34 29.42 11.70 -0.77
CA GLU A 34 28.99 12.18 0.55
C GLU A 34 27.86 11.29 1.12
N GLU A 35 28.10 10.70 2.28
CA GLU A 35 27.07 9.99 3.03
C GLU A 35 26.07 10.97 3.67
N LEU A 36 24.78 10.77 3.42
CA LEU A 36 23.70 11.63 3.93
C LEU A 36 23.41 11.34 5.41
N GLY A 37 24.36 11.67 6.28
CA GLY A 37 24.26 11.50 7.73
C GLY A 37 23.44 12.59 8.45
N GLU A 38 23.44 12.55 9.79
CA GLU A 38 22.67 13.50 10.61
C GLU A 38 22.99 14.97 10.32
N ASP A 39 24.26 15.29 10.11
CA ASP A 39 24.69 16.68 9.86
C ASP A 39 24.22 17.21 8.50
N PHE A 40 24.02 16.34 7.50
CA PHE A 40 23.35 16.73 6.26
C PHE A 40 21.91 17.17 6.55
N PHE A 41 21.15 16.35 7.28
CA PHE A 41 19.75 16.63 7.58
C PHE A 41 19.54 17.84 8.49
N LYS A 42 20.48 18.13 9.41
CA LYS A 42 20.46 19.37 10.21
C LYS A 42 20.52 20.64 9.35
N ARG A 43 21.18 20.57 8.20
CA ARG A 43 21.32 21.69 7.25
C ARG A 43 20.30 21.66 6.11
N ALA A 44 19.58 20.54 5.95
CA ALA A 44 18.63 20.36 4.87
C ALA A 44 17.44 21.32 5.01
N ARG A 45 17.04 21.92 3.88
CA ARG A 45 15.90 22.84 3.81
C ARG A 45 14.75 22.21 3.01
N PRO A 46 13.48 22.49 3.35
CA PRO A 46 12.34 22.00 2.59
C PRO A 46 12.40 22.47 1.13
N ALA A 47 12.07 21.58 0.18
CA ALA A 47 12.13 21.87 -1.25
C ALA A 47 11.36 23.15 -1.66
N ARG A 48 10.23 23.43 -0.99
CA ARG A 48 9.43 24.66 -1.21
C ARG A 48 10.19 25.97 -0.91
N GLU A 49 11.24 25.91 -0.10
CA GLU A 49 12.03 27.07 0.34
C GLU A 49 13.29 27.30 -0.50
N VAL A 50 13.69 26.29 -1.28
CA VAL A 50 14.90 26.33 -2.12
C VAL A 50 14.59 26.30 -3.62
N LEU A 51 13.48 25.68 -4.03
CA LEU A 51 13.08 25.64 -5.43
C LEU A 51 12.23 26.86 -5.81
N PRO A 52 12.30 27.35 -7.05
CA PRO A 52 11.33 28.31 -7.57
C PRO A 52 9.91 27.77 -7.45
N ALA A 53 8.95 28.63 -7.07
CA ALA A 53 7.57 28.22 -6.83
C ALA A 53 6.95 27.46 -8.01
N ALA A 54 7.17 27.93 -9.24
CA ALA A 54 6.67 27.26 -10.45
C ALA A 54 7.19 25.81 -10.60
N VAL A 55 8.46 25.56 -10.25
CA VAL A 55 9.04 24.21 -10.30
C VAL A 55 8.46 23.34 -9.19
N PHE A 56 8.33 23.88 -7.98
CA PHE A 56 7.74 23.14 -6.86
C PHE A 56 6.30 22.72 -7.14
N GLU A 57 5.48 23.62 -7.69
CA GLU A 57 4.08 23.32 -8.05
C GLU A 57 3.98 22.22 -9.11
N GLN A 58 4.85 22.23 -10.13
CA GLN A 58 4.89 21.17 -11.13
C GLN A 58 5.24 19.80 -10.50
N LEU A 59 6.21 19.76 -9.59
CA LEU A 59 6.59 18.53 -8.88
C LEU A 59 5.46 18.01 -7.97
N VAL A 60 4.75 18.92 -7.31
CA VAL A 60 3.59 18.58 -6.48
C VAL A 60 2.45 18.02 -7.35
N ALA A 61 2.20 18.62 -8.52
CA ALA A 61 1.17 18.14 -9.46
C ALA A 61 1.45 16.74 -10.01
N LEU A 62 2.72 16.37 -10.20
CA LEU A 62 3.14 15.02 -10.62
C LEU A 62 2.99 13.96 -9.52
N LYS A 63 2.80 14.39 -8.27
CA LYS A 63 2.67 13.47 -7.13
C LYS A 63 1.36 12.70 -7.25
N ARG A 64 1.46 11.42 -7.61
CA ARG A 64 0.31 10.51 -7.58
C ARG A 64 -0.33 10.54 -6.18
N PRO A 65 -1.67 10.64 -6.09
CA PRO A 65 -2.34 10.67 -4.79
C PRO A 65 -1.93 9.44 -3.98
N ARG A 66 -1.45 9.70 -2.75
CA ARG A 66 -1.10 8.64 -1.81
C ARG A 66 -2.40 8.01 -1.34
N GLY A 67 -2.57 6.71 -1.59
CA GLY A 67 -3.76 5.96 -1.23
C GLY A 67 -3.67 4.54 -1.77
N ARG A 68 -4.72 3.74 -1.51
CA ARG A 68 -4.87 2.40 -2.09
C ARG A 68 -4.66 2.48 -3.61
N PRO A 69 -3.97 1.52 -4.25
CA PRO A 69 -3.80 1.54 -5.70
C PRO A 69 -5.13 1.75 -6.42
N VAL A 70 -5.15 2.59 -7.46
CA VAL A 70 -6.33 2.75 -8.32
C VAL A 70 -6.75 1.36 -8.82
N GLY A 71 -7.99 0.94 -8.54
CA GLY A 71 -8.51 -0.40 -8.87
C GLY A 71 -8.49 -1.44 -7.73
N SER A 72 -7.90 -1.12 -6.57
CA SER A 72 -7.91 -2.00 -5.39
C SER A 72 -9.16 -1.87 -4.51
N VAL A 73 -10.09 -1.01 -4.90
CA VAL A 73 -11.46 -0.97 -4.37
C VAL A 73 -12.31 -1.69 -5.40
N SER A 74 -12.78 -2.89 -5.04
CA SER A 74 -13.77 -3.58 -5.88
C SER A 74 -14.98 -2.66 -6.06
N PRO A 75 -15.55 -2.51 -7.27
CA PRO A 75 -16.82 -1.82 -7.44
C PRO A 75 -17.93 -2.42 -6.55
N ASN A 76 -17.77 -3.67 -6.12
CA ASN A 76 -18.64 -4.38 -5.17
C ASN A 76 -17.99 -4.54 -3.79
N THR A 77 -17.32 -3.51 -3.27
CA THR A 77 -16.76 -3.55 -1.91
C THR A 77 -17.89 -3.69 -0.88
N LYS A 78 -17.89 -4.81 -0.13
CA LYS A 78 -18.82 -5.04 0.98
C LYS A 78 -18.67 -3.90 2.00
N LYS A 79 -19.78 -3.29 2.39
CA LYS A 79 -19.81 -2.27 3.45
C LYS A 79 -20.05 -2.96 4.79
N LEU A 80 -19.22 -2.66 5.79
CA LEU A 80 -19.48 -3.08 7.17
C LEU A 80 -20.61 -2.23 7.73
N VAL A 81 -21.73 -2.86 8.06
CA VAL A 81 -22.88 -2.22 8.71
C VAL A 81 -23.12 -2.89 10.05
N SER A 82 -23.40 -2.09 11.08
CA SER A 82 -23.74 -2.58 12.41
C SER A 82 -25.26 -2.66 12.53
N ILE A 83 -25.81 -3.88 12.61
CA ILE A 83 -27.25 -4.15 12.82
C ILE A 83 -27.42 -5.04 14.04
N ARG A 84 -28.55 -4.91 14.73
CA ARG A 84 -28.95 -5.82 15.82
C ARG A 84 -29.83 -6.92 15.22
N LEU A 85 -29.53 -8.16 15.57
CA LEU A 85 -30.28 -9.36 15.16
C LEU A 85 -30.67 -10.14 16.42
N ASP A 86 -31.77 -10.86 16.35
CA ASP A 86 -32.22 -11.69 17.47
C ASP A 86 -31.20 -12.79 17.80
N PRO A 87 -31.03 -13.12 19.10
CA PRO A 87 -30.01 -14.07 19.54
C PRO A 87 -30.20 -15.47 18.94
N GLU A 88 -31.44 -15.91 18.73
CA GLU A 88 -31.75 -17.20 18.08
C GLU A 88 -31.30 -17.23 16.61
N VAL A 89 -31.43 -16.11 15.89
CA VAL A 89 -30.99 -15.98 14.50
C VAL A 89 -29.47 -16.05 14.43
N ILE A 90 -28.77 -15.38 15.34
CA ILE A 90 -27.30 -15.44 15.42
C ILE A 90 -26.83 -16.86 15.76
N ALA A 91 -27.50 -17.53 16.69
CA ALA A 91 -27.19 -18.91 17.07
C ALA A 91 -27.36 -19.86 15.88
N ALA A 92 -28.51 -19.81 15.21
CA ALA A 92 -28.78 -20.63 14.02
C ALA A 92 -27.78 -20.35 12.89
N ALA A 93 -27.46 -19.07 12.65
CA ALA A 93 -26.46 -18.70 11.66
C ALA A 93 -25.08 -19.26 12.01
N ARG A 94 -24.59 -19.12 13.24
CA ARG A 94 -23.28 -19.68 13.63
C ARG A 94 -23.25 -21.22 13.61
N ALA A 95 -24.34 -21.88 14.00
CA ALA A 95 -24.46 -23.34 13.99
C ALA A 95 -24.32 -23.94 12.58
N SER A 96 -24.63 -23.15 11.55
CA SER A 96 -24.45 -23.57 10.15
C SER A 96 -22.99 -23.58 9.68
N GLY A 97 -22.00 -23.31 10.55
CA GLY A 97 -20.58 -23.55 10.31
C GLY A 97 -19.83 -22.43 9.56
N GLU A 98 -18.65 -22.76 9.05
CA GLU A 98 -17.77 -21.81 8.36
C GLU A 98 -18.46 -21.13 7.17
N GLY A 99 -18.32 -19.81 7.07
CA GLY A 99 -18.98 -19.02 6.02
C GLY A 99 -20.42 -18.61 6.32
N TRP A 100 -20.90 -18.75 7.57
CA TRP A 100 -22.24 -18.30 7.97
C TRP A 100 -22.54 -16.83 7.62
N GLN A 101 -21.56 -15.94 7.75
CA GLN A 101 -21.73 -14.52 7.37
C GLN A 101 -21.98 -14.34 5.86
N THR A 102 -21.28 -15.12 5.03
CA THR A 102 -21.53 -15.14 3.58
C THR A 102 -22.94 -15.65 3.28
N ARG A 103 -23.40 -16.69 3.98
CA ARG A 103 -24.77 -17.20 3.84
C ARG A 103 -25.83 -16.21 4.29
N VAL A 104 -25.62 -15.49 5.38
CA VAL A 104 -26.49 -14.37 5.80
C VAL A 104 -26.56 -13.30 4.71
N ASN A 105 -25.41 -12.92 4.15
CA ASN A 105 -25.37 -11.94 3.06
C ASN A 105 -26.13 -12.44 1.81
N GLU A 106 -26.01 -13.71 1.42
CA GLU A 106 -26.78 -14.27 0.29
C GLU A 106 -28.29 -14.29 0.55
N ILE A 107 -28.73 -14.58 1.77
CA ILE A 107 -30.15 -14.48 2.15
C ILE A 107 -30.64 -13.04 1.98
N LEU A 108 -29.90 -12.06 2.51
CA LEU A 108 -30.26 -10.65 2.36
C LEU A 108 -30.26 -10.21 0.90
N ARG A 109 -29.29 -10.65 0.10
CA ARG A 109 -29.28 -10.38 -1.35
C ARG A 109 -30.50 -10.97 -2.03
N ARG A 110 -30.87 -12.21 -1.70
CA ARG A 110 -32.06 -12.84 -2.27
C ARG A 110 -33.35 -12.11 -1.88
N GLU A 111 -33.48 -11.59 -0.67
CA GLU A 111 -34.70 -10.89 -0.26
C GLU A 111 -34.77 -9.44 -0.76
N PHE A 112 -33.65 -8.72 -0.80
CA PHE A 112 -33.62 -7.28 -1.14
C PHE A 112 -33.17 -6.96 -2.57
N LEU A 113 -32.51 -7.90 -3.26
CA LEU A 113 -31.98 -7.70 -4.63
C LEU A 113 -32.64 -8.63 -5.67
N LYS A 114 -33.80 -9.21 -5.38
CA LYS A 114 -34.58 -9.91 -6.41
C LYS A 114 -35.01 -8.93 -7.49
N ALA A 115 -34.79 -9.35 -8.73
CA ALA A 115 -35.15 -8.70 -9.98
C ALA A 115 -36.65 -8.35 -10.05
#